data_AF-A0A533V8X7-F1
#
_entry.id   AF-A0A533V8X7-F1
#
_cell.length_a   1.000
_cell.length_b   1.000
_cell.length_c   1.000
_cell.angle_alpha   90.00
_cell.angle_beta   90.00
_cell.angle_gamma   90.00
#
_symmetry.space_group_name_H-M   'P 1'
#
loop_
_entity.id
_entity.type
_entity.pdbx_description
1 polymer ?
#
loop_
_entity_poly.entity_id
_entity_poly.type
_entity_poly.pdbx_seq_one_letter_code
_entity_poly.pdbx_strand_id
1 'polypeptide(L)'
;MEYGFYNKLGPKILIGDERPAPDHDKWCQCLSCGHIYPIYEAKIESKLQDFVETSTNPFDQGKSIVGLDNKVKKTRFQKKIQRLKDRIDNEKDLDIKRELRKGNDITVIE
;
A
#
# COMPACT_ATOMS: atom_id res chain seq x y z
N MET A 1 18.97 -9.95 4.68
CA MET A 1 18.26 -11.24 4.58
C MET A 1 16.82 -10.92 4.23
N GLU A 2 16.48 -11.05 2.95
CA GLU A 2 15.12 -10.80 2.47
C GLU A 2 14.27 -12.04 2.76
N TYR A 3 13.34 -11.92 3.72
CA TYR A 3 12.35 -12.95 3.99
C TYR A 3 11.22 -12.84 2.96
N GLY A 4 11.49 -13.27 1.72
CA GLY A 4 10.44 -13.50 0.74
C GLY A 4 9.72 -14.81 1.07
N PHE A 5 8.41 -14.75 1.34
CA PHE A 5 7.58 -15.96 1.35
C PHE A 5 7.44 -16.44 -0.09
N TYR A 6 8.33 -17.34 -0.52
CA TYR A 6 8.19 -17.98 -1.82
C TYR A 6 6.95 -18.88 -1.81
N ASN A 7 6.01 -18.65 -2.73
CA ASN A 7 4.93 -19.60 -3.00
C ASN A 7 5.56 -20.96 -3.36
N LYS A 8 5.45 -21.94 -2.46
CA LYS A 8 6.02 -23.30 -2.65
C LYS A 8 5.16 -24.18 -3.57
N LEU A 9 4.39 -23.57 -4.47
CA LEU A 9 3.61 -24.26 -5.48
C LEU A 9 4.54 -24.62 -6.64
N GLY A 10 4.79 -25.91 -6.81
CA GLY A 10 5.55 -26.47 -7.92
C GLY A 10 4.66 -27.21 -8.92
N PRO A 11 5.22 -27.74 -10.00
CA PRO A 11 4.50 -28.66 -10.87
C PRO A 11 3.99 -29.87 -10.08
N LYS A 12 2.86 -30.43 -10.50
CA LYS A 12 2.32 -31.66 -9.92
C LYS A 12 3.37 -32.78 -10.03
N ILE A 13 3.62 -33.47 -8.92
CA ILE A 13 4.58 -34.59 -8.87
C ILE A 13 3.86 -35.84 -9.38
N LEU A 14 4.47 -36.53 -10.34
CA LEU A 14 4.06 -37.86 -10.78
C LEU A 14 4.72 -38.90 -9.87
N ILE A 15 3.96 -39.87 -9.37
CA ILE A 15 4.50 -40.89 -8.48
C ILE A 15 4.75 -42.17 -9.31
N GLY A 16 6.02 -42.56 -9.47
CA GLY A 16 6.40 -43.79 -10.19
C GLY A 16 6.28 -43.65 -11.71
N ASP A 17 5.65 -44.64 -12.36
CA ASP A 17 5.49 -44.74 -13.82
C ASP A 17 4.18 -44.08 -14.36
N GLU A 18 3.59 -43.16 -13.59
CA GLU A 18 2.38 -42.45 -14.02
C GLU A 18 2.67 -41.57 -15.25
N ARG A 19 1.85 -41.73 -16.30
CA ARG A 19 1.90 -40.85 -17.46
C ARG A 19 1.21 -39.52 -17.12
N PRO A 20 1.77 -38.36 -17.52
CA PRO A 20 1.10 -37.09 -17.34
C PRO A 20 -0.24 -37.11 -18.08
N ALA A 21 -1.30 -36.76 -17.35
CA ALA A 21 -2.61 -36.52 -17.95
C ALA A 21 -2.52 -35.32 -18.92
N PRO A 22 -3.41 -35.22 -19.93
CA PRO A 22 -3.40 -34.12 -20.90
C PRO A 22 -3.52 -32.72 -20.27
N ASP A 23 -4.06 -32.64 -19.06
CA ASP A 23 -4.26 -31.42 -18.27
C ASP A 23 -3.24 -31.27 -17.14
N HIS A 24 -2.21 -32.12 -17.06
CA HIS A 24 -1.20 -32.11 -15.99
C HIS A 24 -0.60 -30.71 -15.75
N ASP A 25 -0.34 -29.98 -16.83
CA ASP A 25 0.24 -28.64 -16.81
C ASP A 25 -0.72 -27.55 -16.31
N LYS A 26 -1.99 -27.88 -16.04
CA LYS A 26 -2.97 -26.96 -15.44
C LYS A 26 -3.03 -27.05 -13.92
N TRP A 27 -2.27 -27.97 -13.32
CA TRP A 27 -2.29 -28.24 -11.89
C TRP A 27 -0.91 -28.01 -11.26
N CYS A 28 -0.90 -27.31 -10.14
CA CYS A 28 0.27 -27.15 -9.28
C CYS A 28 0.08 -27.92 -7.97
N GLN A 29 1.18 -28.36 -7.38
CA GLN A 29 1.20 -29.03 -6.09
C GLN A 29 2.06 -28.24 -5.10
N CYS A 30 1.54 -28.03 -3.89
CA CYS A 30 2.33 -27.45 -2.81
C CYS A 30 3.36 -28.47 -2.32
N LEU A 31 4.64 -28.12 -2.42
CA LEU A 31 5.74 -28.99 -1.99
C LEU A 31 5.84 -29.17 -0.48
N SER A 32 5.11 -28.38 0.33
CA SER A 32 5.10 -28.50 1.79
C SER A 32 3.94 -29.31 2.35
N CYS A 33 2.74 -29.18 1.78
CA CYS A 33 1.55 -29.90 2.28
C CYS A 33 0.98 -30.92 1.30
N GLY A 34 1.55 -31.03 0.09
CA GLY A 34 1.12 -31.98 -0.94
C GLY A 34 -0.21 -31.64 -1.61
N HIS A 35 -0.89 -30.56 -1.20
CA HIS A 35 -2.19 -30.19 -1.76
C HIS A 35 -2.06 -29.72 -3.21
N ILE A 36 -2.94 -30.21 -4.07
CA ILE A 36 -3.02 -29.87 -5.50
C ILE A 36 -4.00 -28.72 -5.68
N TYR A 37 -3.62 -27.73 -6.48
CA TYR A 37 -4.43 -26.56 -6.84
C TYR A 37 -4.40 -26.34 -8.35
N PRO A 38 -5.50 -25.89 -8.97
CA PRO A 38 -5.45 -25.48 -10.36
C PRO A 38 -4.73 -24.14 -10.51
N ILE A 39 -3.93 -23.98 -11.58
CA ILE A 39 -3.08 -22.79 -11.79
C ILE A 39 -3.90 -21.50 -11.85
N TYR A 40 -5.11 -21.54 -12.39
CA TYR A 40 -5.95 -20.36 -12.52
C TYR A 40 -6.52 -19.86 -11.17
N GLU A 41 -6.55 -20.70 -10.12
CA GLU A 41 -6.93 -20.29 -8.75
C GLU A 41 -5.72 -19.88 -7.91
N ALA A 42 -4.51 -20.28 -8.32
CA ALA A 42 -3.29 -19.89 -7.64
C ALA A 42 -3.09 -18.38 -7.80
N LYS A 43 -3.29 -17.63 -6.72
CA LYS A 43 -2.92 -16.21 -6.64
C LYS A 43 -1.41 -16.13 -6.72
N ILE A 44 -0.88 -15.98 -7.92
CA ILE A 44 0.53 -15.63 -8.12
C ILE A 44 0.67 -14.22 -7.56
N GLU A 45 1.22 -14.11 -6.35
CA GLU A 45 1.60 -12.80 -5.81
C GLU A 45 2.49 -12.12 -6.85
N SER A 46 2.06 -10.93 -7.27
CA SER A 46 2.78 -10.09 -8.21
C SER A 46 4.23 -10.01 -7.76
N LYS A 47 5.17 -10.46 -8.61
CA LYS A 47 6.60 -10.21 -8.39
C LYS A 47 6.75 -8.74 -8.01
N LEU A 48 7.33 -8.46 -6.85
CA LEU A 48 7.81 -7.12 -6.53
C LEU A 48 8.71 -6.73 -7.70
N GLN A 49 8.27 -5.77 -8.53
CA GLN A 49 9.14 -5.19 -9.53
C GLN A 49 10.27 -4.50 -8.78
N ASP A 50 11.51 -4.71 -9.22
CA ASP A 50 12.65 -3.95 -8.72
C ASP A 50 12.49 -2.49 -9.17
N PHE A 51 11.84 -1.67 -8.32
CA PHE A 51 11.60 -0.25 -8.56
C PHE A 51 12.84 0.62 -8.27
N VAL A 52 14.04 0.05 -8.31
CA VAL A 52 15.25 0.85 -8.13
C VAL A 52 15.62 1.46 -9.47
N GLU A 53 15.06 2.63 -9.77
CA GLU A 53 15.58 3.49 -10.83
C GLU A 53 17.04 3.84 -10.51
N THR A 54 17.99 3.17 -11.14
CA THR A 54 19.40 3.53 -11.03
C THR A 54 19.63 4.84 -11.76
N SER A 55 19.92 5.92 -11.01
CA SER A 55 20.40 7.15 -11.64
C SER A 55 21.83 6.95 -12.13
N THR A 56 22.08 7.29 -13.39
CA THR A 56 23.44 7.31 -13.98
C THR A 56 24.27 8.50 -13.51
N ASN A 57 23.68 9.41 -12.74
CA ASN A 57 24.31 10.63 -12.27
C ASN A 57 24.18 10.75 -10.73
N PRO A 58 25.30 10.76 -9.98
CA PRO A 58 25.30 10.86 -8.52
C PRO A 58 24.84 12.23 -7.98
N PHE A 59 24.72 13.25 -8.85
CA PHE A 59 24.20 14.57 -8.50
C PHE A 59 22.71 14.74 -8.82
N ASP A 60 22.07 13.72 -9.39
CA ASP A 60 20.64 13.70 -9.72
C ASP A 60 19.81 13.34 -8.46
N GLN A 61 20.07 14.08 -7.37
CA GLN A 61 19.34 13.95 -6.11
C GLN A 61 18.05 14.75 -6.21
N GLY A 62 16.91 14.06 -6.35
CA GLY A 62 15.60 14.74 -6.34
C GLY A 62 14.49 14.12 -7.17
N LYS A 63 14.73 13.01 -7.88
CA LYS A 63 13.64 12.30 -8.56
C LYS A 63 12.70 11.69 -7.52
N SER A 64 11.46 12.17 -7.53
CA SER A 64 10.40 11.68 -6.67
C SER A 64 10.17 10.21 -6.95
N ILE A 65 10.50 9.35 -5.98
CA ILE A 65 10.19 7.92 -6.06
C ILE A 65 8.67 7.79 -6.11
N VAL A 66 8.14 7.33 -7.24
CA VAL A 66 6.71 7.11 -7.42
C VAL A 66 6.27 5.99 -6.47
N GLY A 67 5.35 6.28 -5.54
CA GLY A 67 4.79 5.31 -4.58
C GLY A 67 5.24 5.50 -3.13
N LEU A 68 6.27 6.30 -2.86
CA LEU A 68 6.52 6.84 -1.52
C LEU A 68 5.78 8.17 -1.43
N ASP A 69 4.56 8.13 -0.87
CA ASP A 69 3.91 9.35 -0.40
C ASP A 69 4.90 10.05 0.55
N ASN A 70 5.59 11.09 0.07
CA ASN A 70 6.40 12.00 0.87
C ASN A 70 5.48 12.83 1.77
N LYS A 71 4.72 12.16 2.65
CA LYS A 71 3.93 12.79 3.70
C LYS A 71 4.94 13.33 4.71
N VAL A 72 5.39 14.56 4.47
CA VAL A 72 6.09 15.36 5.46
C VAL A 72 5.25 15.28 6.73
N LYS A 73 5.78 14.61 7.76
CA LYS A 73 5.04 14.38 9.01
C LYS A 73 4.76 15.74 9.64
N LYS A 74 3.51 16.21 9.52
CA LYS A 74 3.08 17.47 10.15
C LYS A 74 3.36 17.40 11.65
N THR A 75 4.02 18.43 12.18
CA THR A 75 4.28 18.55 13.62
C THR A 75 2.97 18.65 14.40
N ARG A 76 2.99 18.36 15.71
CA ARG A 76 1.79 18.47 16.57
C ARG A 76 1.13 19.85 16.49
N PHE A 77 1.96 20.90 16.40
CA PHE A 77 1.51 22.28 16.23
C PHE A 77 0.82 22.51 14.87
N GLN A 78 1.42 22.04 13.76
CA GLN A 78 0.81 22.15 12.43
C GLN A 78 -0.51 21.40 12.33
N LYS A 79 -0.64 20.24 13.00
CA LYS A 79 -1.92 19.52 13.09
C LYS A 79 -2.98 20.33 13.86
N LYS A 80 -2.60 21.02 14.93
CA LYS A 80 -3.51 21.88 15.71
C LYS A 80 -4.01 23.06 14.88
N ILE A 81 -3.11 23.71 14.14
CA ILE A 81 -3.49 24.81 13.22
C ILE A 81 -4.43 24.31 12.13
N GLN A 82 -4.12 23.15 11.52
CA GLN A 82 -4.98 22.59 10.48
C GLN A 82 -6.40 22.35 11.02
N ARG A 83 -6.54 21.72 12.18
CA ARG A 83 -7.86 21.50 12.82
C ARG A 83 -8.62 22.80 13.08
N LEU A 84 -7.92 23.86 13.48
CA LEU A 84 -8.53 25.16 13.70
C LEU A 84 -9.07 25.74 12.37
N LYS A 85 -8.26 25.67 11.31
CA LYS A 85 -8.68 26.11 9.96
C LYS A 85 -9.88 25.32 9.47
N ASP A 86 -9.83 24.00 9.59
CA ASP A 86 -10.94 23.13 9.18
C ASP A 86 -12.21 23.46 9.99
N ARG A 87 -12.10 23.76 11.29
CA ARG A 87 -13.24 24.21 12.11
C ARG A 87 -13.84 25.53 11.62
N ILE A 88 -12.98 26.52 11.31
CA ILE A 88 -13.40 27.82 10.79
C ILE A 88 -14.08 27.66 9.42
N ASP A 89 -13.55 26.79 8.57
CA ASP A 89 -14.08 26.63 7.22
C ASP A 89 -15.41 25.88 7.20
N ASN A 90 -15.60 24.94 8.13
CA ASN A 90 -16.85 24.19 8.33
C ASN A 90 -17.98 24.99 9.00
N GLU A 91 -17.69 26.14 9.61
CA GLU A 91 -18.70 26.99 10.21
C GLU A 91 -19.62 27.58 9.14
N LYS A 92 -20.93 27.43 9.33
CA LYS A 92 -21.95 27.87 8.35
C LYS A 92 -22.26 29.35 8.52
N ASP A 93 -22.20 29.85 9.75
CA ASP A 93 -22.49 31.25 10.06
C ASP A 93 -21.30 32.15 9.68
N LEU A 94 -21.57 33.15 8.83
CA LEU A 94 -20.55 34.07 8.34
C LEU A 94 -20.01 35.01 9.42
N ASP A 95 -20.81 35.38 10.42
CA ASP A 95 -20.38 36.25 11.50
C ASP A 95 -19.52 35.48 12.51
N ILE A 96 -19.93 34.26 12.87
CA ILE A 96 -19.11 33.36 13.70
C ILE A 96 -17.78 33.06 13.00
N LYS A 97 -17.79 32.81 11.69
CA LYS A 97 -16.58 32.58 10.89
C LYS A 97 -15.63 33.79 10.88
N ARG A 98 -16.15 35.03 10.85
CA ARG A 98 -15.34 36.25 10.94
C ARG A 98 -14.71 36.39 12.32
N GLU A 99 -15.48 36.16 13.38
CA GLU A 99 -15.00 36.28 14.75
C GLU A 99 -13.96 35.21 15.12
N LEU A 100 -14.15 33.96 14.67
CA LEU A 100 -13.16 32.90 14.83
C LEU A 100 -11.84 33.17 14.08
N ARG A 101 -11.88 33.88 12.94
CA ARG A 101 -10.66 34.30 12.21
C ARG A 101 -9.90 35.39 12.92
N LYS A 102 -10.59 36.26 13.67
CA LYS A 102 -9.96 37.30 14.51
C LYS A 102 -9.33 36.75 15.78
N GLY A 103 -9.63 35.49 16.13
CA GLY A 103 -9.08 34.81 17.31
C GLY A 103 -9.93 34.95 18.56
N ASN A 104 -11.20 35.35 18.42
CA ASN A 104 -12.12 35.44 19.55
C ASN A 104 -12.68 34.04 19.90
N ASP A 105 -12.70 33.71 21.20
CA ASP A 105 -13.36 32.51 21.72
C ASP A 105 -14.85 32.81 21.92
N ILE A 106 -15.69 32.20 21.08
CA ILE A 106 -17.14 32.36 21.12
C ILE A 106 -17.72 31.20 21.93
N THR A 107 -18.37 31.52 23.05
CA THR A 107 -19.21 30.56 23.79
C THR A 107 -20.65 30.88 23.43
N VAL A 108 -21.34 29.95 22.77
CA VAL A 108 -22.78 30.08 22.55
C VAL A 108 -23.44 29.68 23.87
N ILE A 109 -24.00 30.66 24.57
CA ILE A 109 -24.83 30.43 25.74
C ILE A 109 -26.24 30.21 25.18
N GLU A 110 -26.79 29.01 25.39
CA GLU A 110 -28.19 28.67 25.08
C GLU A 110 -29.17 29.42 26.00
#